data_AF-A0A6G1S5J5-F1
#
_entry.id   AF-A0A6G1S5J5-F1
#
_cell.length_a   1.000
_cell.length_b   1.000
_cell.length_c   1.000
_cell.angle_alpha   90.00
_cell.angle_beta   90.00
_cell.angle_gamma   90.00
#
_symmetry.space_group_name_H-M   'P 1'
#
loop_
_entity.id
_entity.type
_entity.pdbx_description
1 polymer ?
#
loop_
_entity_poly.entity_id
_entity_poly.type
_entity_poly.pdbx_seq_one_letter_code
_entity_poly.pdbx_strand_id
1 'polypeptide(L)'
;MADRKAINKYYPPDWDPSKGSVNKYQKSHPLRDRARKIDQGILVVRFEMPFNVWCLKCNNHVGMGVRYNAEKSKVGNYYTTPVYQFKMKCHLCDNYFVIRTDPAKFDYSIDEGARRQAEQTIDVKAEEVRAGSMNQDAGPSRLLLQTAEEAKLRITDSMLKLEKRVEDRMKSDANQPSLHDLKKWRDLREDSFSMNQLVRSQYRKRRKEAEKSKERDKKLLKKTSLKITLVEPASCDRRQAKKILSDKKKADLERSRKIYLSGSKY
;
A
#
# COMPACT_ATOMS: atom_id res chain seq x y z
N MET A 1 23.25 -39.43 -25.05
CA MET A 1 22.94 -38.09 -25.60
C MET A 1 24.13 -37.66 -26.42
N ALA A 2 23.93 -37.24 -27.67
CA ALA A 2 25.01 -36.70 -28.49
C ALA A 2 25.48 -35.35 -27.93
N ASP A 3 26.75 -35.05 -28.11
CA ASP A 3 27.38 -33.85 -27.56
C ASP A 3 26.85 -32.57 -28.22
N ARG A 4 26.58 -31.49 -27.45
CA ARG A 4 25.95 -30.26 -27.97
C ARG A 4 26.79 -29.60 -29.08
N LYS A 5 28.11 -29.73 -28.97
CA LYS A 5 29.09 -29.20 -29.93
C LYS A 5 29.88 -30.35 -30.57
N ALA A 6 29.20 -31.41 -30.99
CA ALA A 6 29.83 -32.49 -31.72
C ALA A 6 30.60 -31.93 -32.95
N ILE A 7 31.92 -32.12 -32.95
CA ILE A 7 32.83 -31.68 -34.02
C ILE A 7 32.54 -32.48 -35.29
N ASN A 8 32.39 -33.79 -35.14
CA ASN A 8 32.10 -34.71 -36.23
C ASN A 8 30.62 -35.09 -36.21
N LYS A 9 29.96 -34.97 -37.37
CA LYS A 9 28.59 -35.45 -37.60
C LYS A 9 28.67 -36.59 -38.60
N TYR A 10 27.88 -37.63 -38.38
CA TYR A 10 27.76 -38.70 -39.35
C TYR A 10 27.05 -38.19 -40.60
N TYR A 11 27.68 -38.36 -41.76
CA TYR A 11 27.11 -38.14 -43.07
C TYR A 11 26.90 -39.50 -43.73
N PRO A 12 25.69 -39.83 -44.22
CA PRO A 12 25.45 -41.08 -44.93
C PRO A 12 26.36 -41.20 -46.17
N PRO A 13 26.84 -42.39 -46.52
CA PRO A 13 27.74 -42.58 -47.67
C PRO A 13 27.11 -42.16 -49.01
N ASP A 14 25.78 -42.20 -49.11
CA ASP A 14 25.04 -41.80 -50.31
C ASP A 14 24.78 -40.27 -50.39
N TRP A 15 25.18 -39.51 -49.37
CA TRP A 15 24.98 -38.06 -49.30
C TRP A 15 26.17 -37.29 -49.85
N ASP A 16 25.91 -36.45 -50.84
CA ASP A 16 26.89 -35.51 -51.40
C ASP A 16 26.54 -34.08 -51.00
N PRO A 17 27.53 -33.20 -50.75
CA PRO A 17 27.29 -31.80 -50.40
C PRO A 17 26.42 -31.03 -51.42
N SER A 18 26.47 -31.42 -52.70
CA SER A 18 25.63 -30.86 -53.77
C SER A 18 24.13 -31.08 -53.57
N LYS A 19 23.73 -32.10 -52.78
CA LYS A 19 22.33 -32.43 -52.47
C LYS A 19 21.72 -31.51 -51.39
N GLY A 20 22.50 -30.56 -50.87
CA GLY A 20 22.10 -29.61 -49.81
C GLY A 20 22.25 -30.21 -48.42
N SER A 21 21.68 -29.58 -47.39
CA SER A 21 21.89 -30.00 -45.99
C SER A 21 21.46 -31.44 -45.71
N VAL A 22 22.13 -32.10 -44.75
CA VAL A 22 21.79 -33.46 -44.27
C VAL A 22 20.33 -33.54 -43.82
N ASN A 23 19.81 -32.49 -43.19
CA ASN A 23 18.41 -32.43 -42.77
C ASN A 23 17.47 -32.53 -43.99
N LYS A 24 17.78 -31.82 -45.08
CA LYS A 24 17.00 -31.89 -46.33
C LYS A 24 17.05 -33.30 -46.94
N TYR A 25 18.21 -33.95 -46.93
CA TYR A 25 18.38 -35.33 -47.37
C TYR A 25 17.54 -36.31 -46.53
N GLN A 26 17.50 -36.11 -45.21
CA GLN A 26 16.69 -36.89 -44.28
C GLN A 26 15.22 -36.42 -44.20
N LYS A 27 14.77 -35.52 -45.09
CA LYS A 27 13.42 -34.93 -45.09
C LYS A 27 12.99 -34.33 -43.74
N SER A 28 13.95 -33.85 -42.96
CA SER A 28 13.73 -33.21 -41.66
C SER A 28 14.00 -31.71 -41.74
N HIS A 29 13.27 -30.93 -40.94
CA HIS A 29 13.52 -29.49 -40.81
C HIS A 29 14.49 -29.22 -39.66
N PRO A 30 15.44 -28.26 -39.77
CA PRO A 30 16.36 -27.93 -38.67
C PRO A 30 15.65 -27.55 -37.35
N LEU A 31 14.48 -26.90 -37.45
CA LEU A 31 13.66 -26.53 -36.30
C LEU A 31 12.69 -27.63 -35.83
N ARG A 32 12.67 -28.80 -36.50
CA ARG A 32 11.82 -29.96 -36.19
C ARG A 32 10.36 -29.56 -35.95
N ASP A 33 9.76 -30.00 -34.85
CA ASP A 33 8.34 -29.79 -34.51
C ASP A 33 7.92 -28.32 -34.46
N ARG A 34 8.86 -27.38 -34.23
CA ARG A 34 8.54 -25.94 -34.25
C ARG A 34 8.14 -25.45 -35.63
N ALA A 35 8.62 -26.11 -36.69
CA ALA A 35 8.34 -25.78 -38.09
C ALA A 35 7.26 -26.68 -38.71
N ARG A 36 6.46 -27.39 -37.90
CA ARG A 36 5.37 -28.25 -38.38
C ARG A 36 4.32 -27.55 -39.27
N LYS A 37 4.17 -26.23 -39.16
CA LYS A 37 3.24 -25.39 -39.95
C LYS A 37 3.99 -24.37 -40.83
N ILE A 38 5.25 -24.66 -41.18
CA ILE A 38 6.08 -23.72 -41.94
C ILE A 38 5.51 -23.44 -43.34
N ASP A 39 4.81 -24.42 -43.93
CA ASP A 39 4.14 -24.27 -45.23
C ASP A 39 3.05 -23.18 -45.20
N GLN A 40 2.49 -22.91 -44.02
CA GLN A 40 1.52 -21.83 -43.77
C GLN A 40 2.19 -20.52 -43.35
N GLY A 41 3.53 -20.47 -43.30
CA GLY A 41 4.30 -19.33 -42.77
C GLY A 41 4.23 -19.19 -41.25
N ILE A 42 3.81 -20.25 -40.53
CA ILE A 42 3.61 -20.23 -39.08
C ILE A 42 4.77 -20.97 -38.39
N LEU A 43 5.46 -20.28 -37.48
CA LEU A 43 6.51 -20.86 -36.64
C LEU A 43 6.10 -20.88 -35.18
N VAL A 44 6.28 -22.01 -34.50
CA VAL A 44 6.04 -22.10 -33.05
C VAL A 44 7.25 -21.56 -32.28
N VAL A 45 7.05 -20.48 -31.55
CA VAL A 45 8.09 -19.80 -30.74
C VAL A 45 7.68 -19.76 -29.26
N ARG A 46 8.67 -19.65 -28.36
CA ARG A 46 8.38 -19.33 -26.95
C ARG A 46 8.29 -17.83 -26.81
N PHE A 47 7.12 -17.35 -26.42
CA PHE A 47 6.80 -15.94 -26.27
C PHE A 47 6.51 -15.64 -24.80
N GLU A 48 7.10 -14.57 -24.28
CA GLU A 48 6.85 -14.06 -22.92
C GLU A 48 5.88 -12.88 -23.02
N MET A 49 4.87 -12.85 -22.15
CA MET A 49 3.87 -11.77 -22.17
C MET A 49 4.51 -10.43 -21.80
N PRO A 50 4.44 -9.39 -22.66
CA PRO A 50 5.11 -8.12 -22.44
C PRO A 50 4.43 -7.24 -21.38
N PHE A 51 3.13 -7.42 -21.14
CA PHE A 51 2.35 -6.66 -20.16
C PHE A 51 1.25 -7.53 -19.54
N ASN A 52 0.66 -7.04 -18.46
CA ASN A 52 -0.44 -7.67 -17.78
C ASN A 52 -1.73 -7.62 -18.64
N VAL A 53 -2.40 -8.75 -18.79
CA VAL A 53 -3.65 -8.85 -19.56
C VAL A 53 -4.74 -9.61 -18.81
N TRP A 54 -5.98 -9.28 -19.14
CA TRP A 54 -7.18 -9.99 -18.71
C TRP A 54 -7.74 -10.76 -19.89
N CYS A 55 -7.95 -12.07 -19.71
CA CYS A 55 -8.59 -12.87 -20.76
C CYS A 55 -10.09 -12.59 -20.80
N LEU A 56 -10.65 -12.32 -21.99
CA LEU A 56 -12.06 -11.96 -22.14
C LEU A 56 -13.04 -13.11 -21.85
N LYS A 57 -12.60 -14.38 -21.94
CA LYS A 57 -13.46 -15.55 -21.74
C LYS A 57 -13.54 -15.99 -20.28
N CYS A 58 -12.39 -16.14 -19.61
CA CYS A 58 -12.33 -16.62 -18.23
C CYS A 58 -12.15 -15.50 -17.20
N ASN A 59 -11.99 -14.24 -17.62
CA ASN A 59 -11.73 -13.07 -16.77
C ASN A 59 -10.57 -13.26 -15.77
N ASN A 60 -9.65 -14.17 -16.06
CA ASN A 60 -8.46 -14.39 -15.26
C ASN A 60 -7.32 -13.51 -15.76
N HIS A 61 -6.49 -13.07 -14.82
CA HIS A 61 -5.31 -12.26 -15.06
C HIS A 61 -4.13 -13.13 -15.52
N VAL A 62 -3.46 -12.68 -16.58
CA VAL A 62 -2.18 -13.20 -17.05
C VAL A 62 -1.12 -12.14 -16.77
N GLY A 63 -0.18 -12.47 -15.88
CA GLY A 63 0.91 -11.58 -15.54
C GLY A 63 1.92 -11.40 -16.68
N MET A 64 2.64 -10.29 -16.61
CA MET A 64 3.85 -10.05 -17.40
C MET A 64 4.88 -11.16 -17.17
N GLY A 65 5.57 -11.58 -18.23
CA GLY A 65 6.60 -12.62 -18.20
C GLY A 65 6.09 -14.06 -18.26
N VAL A 66 4.77 -14.30 -18.28
CA VAL A 66 4.23 -15.66 -18.46
C VAL A 66 4.60 -16.18 -19.85
N ARG A 67 5.14 -17.40 -19.90
CA ARG A 67 5.65 -18.06 -21.11
C ARG A 67 4.59 -18.87 -21.83
N TYR A 68 4.43 -18.64 -23.12
CA TYR A 68 3.53 -19.39 -24.00
C TYR A 68 4.28 -19.99 -25.19
N ASN A 69 3.75 -21.10 -25.71
CA ASN A 69 4.07 -21.56 -27.05
C ASN A 69 3.15 -20.81 -28.02
N ALA A 70 3.68 -19.82 -28.70
CA ALA A 70 2.92 -18.96 -29.62
C ALA A 70 3.18 -19.33 -31.08
N GLU A 71 2.13 -19.23 -31.88
CA GLU A 71 2.19 -19.32 -33.33
C GLU A 71 2.55 -17.94 -33.88
N LYS A 72 3.80 -17.78 -34.33
CA LYS A 72 4.31 -16.56 -34.96
C LYS A 72 4.02 -16.61 -36.46
N SER A 73 3.31 -15.61 -36.95
CA SER A 73 3.01 -15.38 -38.37
C SER A 73 3.40 -13.96 -38.77
N LYS A 74 3.73 -13.75 -40.05
CA LYS A 74 3.97 -12.42 -40.61
C LYS A 74 2.69 -11.95 -41.29
N VAL A 75 2.15 -10.80 -40.87
CA VAL A 75 0.86 -10.31 -41.38
C VAL A 75 1.04 -9.13 -42.34
N GLY A 76 2.06 -8.30 -42.11
CA GLY A 76 2.33 -7.15 -42.96
C GLY A 76 3.72 -6.57 -42.72
N ASN A 77 3.95 -5.38 -43.27
CA ASN A 77 5.15 -4.59 -42.99
C ASN A 77 4.73 -3.16 -42.60
N TYR A 78 5.41 -2.57 -41.63
CA TYR A 78 5.41 -1.15 -41.34
C TYR A 78 6.64 -0.53 -42.01
N TYR A 79 6.44 0.12 -43.15
CA TYR A 79 7.50 0.48 -44.10
C TYR A 79 8.37 -0.74 -44.47
N THR A 80 9.61 -0.80 -43.98
CA THR A 80 10.54 -1.92 -44.20
C THR A 80 10.51 -2.98 -43.09
N THR A 81 9.92 -2.67 -41.94
CA THR A 81 9.93 -3.55 -40.76
C THR A 81 8.75 -4.52 -40.78
N PRO A 82 8.95 -5.85 -40.67
CA PRO A 82 7.85 -6.80 -40.66
C PRO A 82 7.03 -6.72 -39.37
N VAL A 83 5.72 -6.73 -39.51
CA VAL A 83 4.75 -6.83 -38.41
C VAL A 83 4.42 -8.30 -38.18
N TYR A 84 4.69 -8.78 -36.97
CA TYR A 84 4.42 -10.14 -36.56
C TYR A 84 3.15 -10.21 -35.73
N GLN A 85 2.40 -11.29 -35.95
CA GLN A 85 1.24 -11.67 -35.16
C GLN A 85 1.55 -12.95 -34.40
N PHE A 86 1.26 -12.93 -33.10
CA PHE A 86 1.43 -14.04 -32.18
C PHE A 86 0.07 -14.52 -31.71
N LYS A 87 -0.29 -15.74 -32.10
CA LYS A 87 -1.51 -16.41 -31.63
C LYS A 87 -1.14 -17.44 -30.56
N MET A 88 -1.77 -17.36 -29.39
CA MET A 88 -1.51 -18.31 -28.32
C MET A 88 -2.76 -18.58 -27.48
N LYS A 89 -2.77 -19.73 -26.80
CA LYS A 89 -3.90 -20.22 -26.00
C LYS A 89 -3.73 -19.79 -24.54
N CYS A 90 -4.83 -19.44 -23.87
CA CYS A 90 -4.84 -19.21 -22.43
C CYS A 90 -4.48 -20.48 -21.64
N HIS A 91 -3.75 -20.31 -20.54
CA HIS A 91 -3.38 -21.44 -19.67
C HIS A 91 -4.58 -22.00 -18.88
N LEU A 92 -5.63 -21.20 -18.68
CA LEU A 92 -6.82 -21.57 -17.90
C LEU A 92 -8.04 -21.93 -18.76
N CYS A 93 -8.06 -21.58 -20.05
CA CYS A 93 -9.23 -21.83 -20.91
C CYS A 93 -8.84 -22.07 -22.38
N ASP A 94 -9.80 -22.58 -23.15
CA ASP A 94 -9.64 -22.82 -24.60
C ASP A 94 -9.75 -21.56 -25.47
N ASN A 95 -9.62 -20.37 -24.87
CA ASN A 95 -9.60 -19.13 -25.62
C ASN A 95 -8.21 -18.87 -26.22
N TYR A 96 -8.18 -18.33 -27.44
CA TYR A 96 -6.97 -17.84 -28.07
C TYR A 96 -6.95 -16.32 -28.00
N PHE A 97 -5.77 -15.76 -27.74
CA PHE A 97 -5.54 -14.33 -27.87
C PHE A 97 -4.49 -14.07 -28.94
N VAL A 98 -4.67 -12.94 -29.61
CA VAL A 98 -3.87 -12.51 -30.76
C VAL A 98 -3.23 -11.18 -30.41
N ILE A 99 -1.90 -11.15 -30.50
CA ILE A 99 -1.08 -9.98 -30.22
C ILE A 99 -0.28 -9.64 -31.47
N ARG A 100 -0.21 -8.37 -31.84
CA ARG A 100 0.61 -7.85 -32.94
C ARG A 100 1.70 -6.93 -32.42
N THR A 101 2.80 -6.88 -33.16
CA THR A 101 3.87 -5.88 -32.93
C THR A 101 3.49 -4.56 -33.58
N ASP A 102 3.64 -3.44 -32.87
CA ASP A 102 3.45 -2.08 -33.39
C ASP A 102 4.79 -1.32 -33.43
N PRO A 103 5.51 -1.33 -34.58
CA PRO A 103 6.81 -0.66 -34.67
C PRO A 103 6.75 0.86 -34.46
N ALA A 104 5.61 1.50 -34.74
CA ALA A 104 5.43 2.94 -34.56
C ALA A 104 5.45 3.39 -33.08
N LYS A 105 4.91 2.56 -32.18
CA LYS A 105 4.83 2.86 -30.73
C LYS A 105 5.89 2.13 -29.92
N PHE A 106 6.69 1.27 -30.56
CA PHE A 106 7.61 0.35 -29.89
C PHE A 106 6.90 -0.51 -28.82
N ASP A 107 5.68 -0.97 -29.14
CA ASP A 107 4.83 -1.74 -28.21
C ASP A 107 4.12 -2.87 -28.95
N TYR A 108 3.33 -3.66 -28.22
CA TYR A 108 2.46 -4.67 -28.77
C TYR A 108 0.98 -4.25 -28.64
N SER A 109 0.22 -4.45 -29.71
CA SER A 109 -1.24 -4.29 -29.72
C SER A 109 -1.92 -5.64 -29.50
N ILE A 110 -3.03 -5.62 -28.75
CA ILE A 110 -3.91 -6.79 -28.63
C ILE A 110 -5.03 -6.61 -29.64
N ASP A 111 -5.17 -7.54 -30.58
CA ASP A 111 -6.28 -7.52 -31.53
C ASP A 111 -7.49 -8.27 -30.96
N GLU A 112 -7.26 -9.48 -30.43
CA GLU A 112 -8.34 -10.40 -30.08
C GLU A 112 -8.08 -11.14 -28.76
N GLY A 113 -9.16 -11.46 -28.04
CA GLY A 113 -9.18 -12.46 -26.97
C GLY A 113 -8.62 -12.03 -25.61
N ALA A 114 -8.05 -10.83 -25.50
CA ALA A 114 -7.56 -10.28 -24.26
C ALA A 114 -7.74 -8.76 -24.18
N ARG A 115 -7.74 -8.23 -22.96
CA ARG A 115 -7.72 -6.78 -22.68
C ARG A 115 -6.47 -6.45 -21.89
N ARG A 116 -5.76 -5.39 -22.27
CA ARG A 116 -4.61 -4.90 -21.51
C ARG A 116 -5.09 -4.35 -20.17
N GLN A 117 -4.41 -4.73 -19.09
CA GLN A 117 -4.61 -4.05 -17.82
C GLN A 117 -4.08 -2.62 -17.98
N ALA A 118 -4.94 -1.63 -17.73
CA ALA A 118 -4.47 -0.25 -17.65
C ALA A 118 -3.54 -0.16 -16.44
N GLU A 119 -2.24 0.00 -16.69
CA GLU A 119 -1.35 0.49 -15.65
C GLU A 119 -1.85 1.88 -15.29
N GLN A 120 -2.04 2.15 -14.00
CA GLN A 120 -2.32 3.50 -13.50
C GLN A 120 -1.08 4.40 -13.65
N THR A 121 -0.34 4.29 -14.75
CA THR A 121 0.47 5.39 -15.23
C THR A 121 -0.53 6.44 -15.69
N ILE A 122 -0.72 7.42 -14.81
CA ILE A 122 -1.27 8.73 -15.13
C ILE A 122 -0.35 9.29 -16.22
N ASP A 123 -0.55 8.85 -17.46
CA ASP A 123 0.02 9.48 -18.63
C ASP A 123 -0.64 10.85 -18.67
N VAL A 124 -0.01 11.82 -18.02
CA VAL A 124 -0.45 13.21 -17.94
C VAL A 124 -0.80 13.72 -19.35
N LYS A 125 -0.14 13.21 -20.39
CA LYS A 125 -0.39 13.53 -21.80
C LYS A 125 -1.68 12.94 -22.40
N ALA A 126 -2.16 11.78 -21.93
CA ALA A 126 -3.37 11.14 -22.47
C ALA A 126 -4.65 11.62 -21.75
N GLU A 127 -4.52 11.98 -20.47
CA GLU A 127 -5.60 12.60 -19.71
C GLU A 127 -5.83 14.07 -20.12
N GLU A 128 -4.77 14.76 -20.57
CA GLU A 128 -4.85 16.10 -21.17
C GLU A 128 -5.77 16.16 -22.42
N VAL A 129 -5.88 15.07 -23.19
CA VAL A 129 -6.78 15.01 -24.37
C VAL A 129 -8.17 14.46 -24.02
N ARG A 130 -8.26 13.49 -23.08
CA ARG A 130 -9.57 12.93 -22.66
C ARG A 130 -10.39 13.86 -21.76
N ALA A 131 -9.75 14.77 -21.00
CA ALA A 131 -10.48 15.75 -20.19
C ALA A 131 -11.31 16.77 -21.03
N GLY A 132 -11.06 16.85 -22.35
CA GLY A 132 -11.87 17.63 -23.28
C GLY A 132 -13.11 16.91 -23.81
N SER A 133 -13.17 15.58 -23.72
CA SER A 133 -14.25 14.77 -24.29
C SER A 133 -14.32 13.42 -23.58
N MET A 134 -15.14 13.35 -22.52
CA MET A 134 -15.98 12.20 -22.11
C MET A 134 -16.34 12.28 -20.62
N ASN A 135 -17.61 12.60 -20.37
CA ASN A 135 -18.55 12.00 -19.41
C ASN A 135 -18.21 11.79 -17.92
N GLN A 136 -19.26 11.99 -17.12
CA GLN A 136 -19.30 12.31 -15.68
C GLN A 136 -19.08 11.13 -14.70
N ASP A 137 -18.64 9.96 -15.15
CA ASP A 137 -18.79 8.73 -14.35
C ASP A 137 -17.48 7.93 -14.19
N ALA A 138 -16.53 8.46 -13.41
CA ALA A 138 -15.45 7.65 -12.85
C ALA A 138 -14.84 8.27 -11.57
N GLY A 139 -15.11 7.61 -10.43
CA GLY A 139 -14.23 7.40 -9.26
C GLY A 139 -13.46 8.59 -8.63
N PRO A 140 -13.51 8.78 -7.29
CA PRO A 140 -12.93 9.92 -6.60
C PRO A 140 -11.42 9.75 -6.39
N SER A 141 -10.62 9.87 -7.44
CA SER A 141 -9.21 10.27 -7.33
C SER A 141 -8.96 11.59 -8.06
N ARG A 142 -10.00 12.42 -8.10
CA ARG A 142 -9.90 13.84 -8.42
C ARG A 142 -9.12 14.49 -7.28
N LEU A 143 -7.80 14.55 -7.45
CA LEU A 143 -6.95 15.50 -6.75
C LEU A 143 -7.71 16.82 -6.66
N LEU A 144 -7.84 17.34 -5.43
CA LEU A 144 -8.57 18.52 -5.01
C LEU A 144 -8.24 19.77 -5.86
N LEU A 145 -8.73 19.79 -7.09
CA LEU A 145 -8.88 20.99 -7.89
C LEU A 145 -10.29 21.48 -7.57
N GLN A 146 -10.33 22.64 -6.90
CA GLN A 146 -11.53 23.22 -6.29
C GLN A 146 -12.69 23.40 -7.29
N THR A 147 -12.41 23.43 -8.60
CA THR A 147 -13.41 23.34 -9.68
C THR A 147 -12.84 22.65 -10.94
N ALA A 148 -13.70 22.12 -11.82
CA ALA A 148 -13.28 21.54 -13.12
C ALA A 148 -12.66 22.58 -14.07
N GLU A 149 -13.11 23.83 -13.93
CA GLU A 149 -12.77 24.95 -14.78
C GLU A 149 -11.37 25.46 -14.48
N GLU A 150 -10.99 25.56 -13.20
CA GLU A 150 -9.61 25.89 -12.80
C GLU A 150 -8.60 24.86 -13.30
N ALA A 151 -8.97 23.58 -13.32
CA ALA A 151 -8.10 22.53 -13.86
C ALA A 151 -7.83 22.73 -15.35
N LYS A 152 -8.86 23.07 -16.12
CA LYS A 152 -8.73 23.37 -17.55
C LYS A 152 -7.87 24.63 -17.76
N LEU A 153 -8.14 25.70 -17.00
CA LEU A 153 -7.38 26.94 -17.08
C LEU A 153 -5.89 26.75 -16.74
N ARG A 154 -5.56 25.90 -15.75
CA ARG A 154 -4.16 25.56 -15.42
C ARG A 154 -3.43 24.77 -16.50
N ILE A 155 -4.16 24.06 -17.36
CA ILE A 155 -3.59 23.31 -18.50
C ILE A 155 -3.40 24.26 -19.68
N THR A 156 -4.36 25.13 -19.96
CA THR A 156 -4.34 26.03 -21.12
C THR A 156 -3.44 27.24 -20.92
N ASP A 157 -3.39 27.82 -19.71
CA ASP A 157 -2.65 29.05 -19.43
C ASP A 157 -1.32 28.75 -18.73
N SER A 158 -0.22 29.06 -19.42
CA SER A 158 1.14 28.92 -18.88
C SER A 158 1.44 29.89 -17.75
N MET A 159 0.82 31.08 -17.73
CA MET A 159 1.07 32.11 -16.70
C MET A 159 0.46 31.68 -15.37
N LEU A 160 -0.80 31.25 -15.37
CA LEU A 160 -1.47 30.73 -14.18
C LEU A 160 -0.72 29.54 -13.55
N LYS A 161 -0.15 28.66 -14.38
CA LYS A 161 0.69 27.54 -13.90
C LYS A 161 1.96 28.02 -13.21
N LEU A 162 2.58 29.08 -13.72
CA LEU A 162 3.77 29.68 -13.11
C LEU A 162 3.43 30.35 -11.78
N GLU A 163 2.35 31.13 -11.73
CA GLU A 163 1.87 31.79 -10.50
C GLU A 163 1.56 30.78 -9.40
N LYS A 164 0.85 29.70 -9.72
CA LYS A 164 0.56 28.64 -8.73
C LYS A 164 1.82 27.93 -8.25
N ARG A 165 2.80 27.70 -9.13
CA ARG A 165 4.11 27.15 -8.71
C ARG A 165 4.85 28.09 -7.75
N VAL A 166 4.76 29.40 -7.96
CA VAL A 166 5.34 30.38 -7.04
C VAL A 166 4.57 30.39 -5.72
N GLU A 167 3.24 30.38 -5.75
CA GLU A 167 2.39 30.31 -4.56
C GLU A 167 2.67 29.05 -3.72
N ASP A 168 2.82 27.89 -4.37
CA ASP A 168 3.14 26.63 -3.70
C ASP A 168 4.53 26.65 -3.07
N ARG A 169 5.52 27.29 -3.72
CA ARG A 169 6.85 27.51 -3.14
C ARG A 169 6.77 28.43 -1.91
N MET A 170 6.06 29.54 -2.00
CA MET A 170 5.89 30.46 -0.87
C MET A 170 5.19 29.77 0.32
N LYS A 171 4.18 28.93 0.07
CA LYS A 171 3.55 28.10 1.11
C LYS A 171 4.51 27.09 1.71
N SER A 172 5.34 26.45 0.88
CA SER A 172 6.38 25.53 1.34
C SER A 172 7.37 26.24 2.27
N ASP A 173 7.88 27.40 1.86
CA ASP A 173 8.86 28.18 2.62
C ASP A 173 8.26 28.70 3.94
N ALA A 174 7.00 29.15 3.91
CA ALA A 174 6.27 29.58 5.11
C ALA A 174 6.05 28.43 6.12
N ASN A 175 5.85 27.20 5.64
CA ASN A 175 5.66 26.03 6.49
C ASN A 175 6.97 25.41 6.99
N GLN A 176 8.10 25.69 6.32
CA GLN A 176 9.42 25.17 6.66
C GLN A 176 9.86 25.41 8.13
N PRO A 177 9.69 26.61 8.74
CA PRO A 177 10.03 26.81 10.15
C PRO A 177 9.19 25.95 11.10
N SER A 178 7.88 25.82 10.82
CA SER A 178 6.99 24.96 11.61
C SER A 178 7.42 23.49 11.55
N LEU A 179 7.76 23.00 10.36
CA LEU A 179 8.28 21.63 10.18
C LEU A 179 9.63 21.42 10.90
N HIS A 180 10.49 22.44 10.87
CA HIS A 180 11.78 22.39 11.55
C HIS A 180 11.62 22.34 13.08
N ASP A 181 10.68 23.11 13.63
CA ASP A 181 10.36 23.04 15.06
C ASP A 181 9.77 21.69 15.43
N LEU A 182 8.83 21.15 14.65
CA LEU A 182 8.31 19.80 14.85
C LEU A 182 9.42 18.74 14.83
N LYS A 183 10.39 18.88 13.93
CA LYS A 183 11.56 17.99 13.87
C LYS A 183 12.41 18.10 15.13
N LYS A 184 12.74 19.32 15.60
CA LYS A 184 13.44 19.52 16.88
C LYS A 184 12.70 18.88 18.06
N TRP A 185 11.37 19.05 18.12
CA TRP A 185 10.53 18.45 19.15
C TRP A 185 10.55 16.92 19.13
N ARG A 186 10.61 16.32 17.92
CA ARG A 186 10.80 14.88 17.74
C ARG A 186 12.18 14.44 18.20
N ASP A 187 13.24 15.10 17.73
CA ASP A 187 14.64 14.73 17.99
C ASP A 187 14.93 14.71 19.50
N LEU A 188 14.39 15.68 20.25
CA LEU A 188 14.46 15.72 21.72
C LEU A 188 13.76 14.54 22.42
N ARG A 189 12.86 13.83 21.74
CA ARG A 189 12.03 12.73 22.26
C ARG A 189 12.30 11.41 21.56
N GLU A 190 13.37 11.29 20.79
CA GLU A 190 13.71 10.04 20.09
C GLU A 190 13.97 8.88 21.04
N ASP A 191 14.41 9.16 22.28
CA ASP A 191 14.61 8.19 23.36
C ASP A 191 13.29 7.63 23.91
N SER A 192 12.65 6.82 23.07
CA SER A 192 11.38 6.15 23.35
C SER A 192 11.48 5.24 24.57
N PHE A 193 12.66 4.66 24.84
CA PHE A 193 12.87 3.81 26.00
C PHE A 193 12.83 4.58 27.32
N SER A 194 13.57 5.69 27.42
CA SER A 194 13.64 6.54 28.62
C SER A 194 12.27 7.15 28.95
N MET A 195 11.57 7.68 27.94
CA MET A 195 10.22 8.25 28.11
C MET A 195 9.20 7.18 28.54
N ASN A 196 9.22 6.00 27.93
CA ASN A 196 8.33 4.90 28.33
C ASN A 196 8.66 4.38 29.74
N GLN A 197 9.93 4.34 30.13
CA GLN A 197 10.35 3.97 31.49
C GLN A 197 9.82 4.99 32.51
N LEU A 198 9.94 6.29 32.23
CA LEU A 198 9.41 7.35 33.08
C LEU A 198 7.89 7.21 33.26
N VAL A 199 7.15 7.07 32.16
CA VAL A 199 5.69 6.88 32.17
C VAL A 199 5.32 5.65 33.00
N ARG A 200 5.95 4.48 32.74
CA ARG A 200 5.70 3.25 33.51
C ARG A 200 6.00 3.42 35.00
N SER A 201 7.07 4.15 35.35
CA SER A 201 7.42 4.42 36.74
C SER A 201 6.35 5.26 37.45
N GLN A 202 5.82 6.28 36.78
CA GLN A 202 4.74 7.12 37.30
C GLN A 202 3.45 6.33 37.48
N TYR A 203 3.09 5.50 36.49
CA TYR A 203 1.92 4.61 36.61
C TYR A 203 2.07 3.59 37.74
N ARG A 204 3.26 3.01 37.95
CA ARG A 204 3.51 2.09 39.07
C ARG A 204 3.37 2.79 40.42
N LYS A 205 3.86 4.02 40.56
CA LYS A 205 3.69 4.83 41.78
C LYS A 205 2.21 5.14 42.04
N ARG A 206 1.50 5.68 41.04
CA ARG A 206 0.06 5.97 41.12
C ARG A 206 -0.77 4.74 41.45
N ARG A 207 -0.46 3.58 40.84
CA ARG A 207 -1.13 2.31 41.14
C ARG A 207 -0.92 1.88 42.59
N LYS A 208 0.31 1.94 43.11
CA LYS A 208 0.60 1.62 44.52
C LYS A 208 -0.11 2.58 45.47
N GLU A 209 -0.18 3.87 45.17
CA GLU A 209 -0.90 4.86 45.98
C GLU A 209 -2.41 4.59 46.00
N ALA A 210 -3.00 4.30 44.84
CA ALA A 210 -4.42 3.94 44.71
C ALA A 210 -4.76 2.60 45.39
N GLU A 211 -3.85 1.64 45.41
CA GLU A 211 -4.03 0.38 46.12
C GLU A 211 -3.97 0.58 47.64
N LYS A 212 -3.02 1.41 48.13
CA LYS A 212 -2.93 1.82 49.53
C LYS A 212 -4.14 2.64 49.99
N SER A 213 -4.72 3.51 49.16
CA SER A 213 -5.98 4.20 49.52
C SER A 213 -7.13 3.20 49.62
N LYS A 214 -7.32 2.34 48.62
CA LYS A 214 -8.34 1.28 48.64
C LYS A 214 -8.22 0.35 49.84
N GLU A 215 -7.00 -0.01 50.26
CA GLU A 215 -6.80 -0.85 51.44
C GLU A 215 -7.17 -0.12 52.75
N ARG A 216 -6.82 1.17 52.87
CA ARG A 216 -7.25 2.02 54.00
C ARG A 216 -8.76 2.14 54.07
N ASP A 217 -9.40 2.35 52.92
CA ASP A 217 -10.86 2.48 52.81
C ASP A 217 -11.55 1.16 53.18
N LYS A 218 -11.05 0.01 52.71
CA LYS A 218 -11.54 -1.32 53.11
C LYS A 218 -11.41 -1.55 54.63
N LYS A 219 -10.28 -1.16 55.23
CA LYS A 219 -10.08 -1.27 56.69
C LYS A 219 -11.06 -0.39 57.46
N LEU A 220 -11.34 0.83 56.97
CA LEU A 220 -12.30 1.74 57.58
C LEU A 220 -13.73 1.18 57.50
N LEU A 221 -14.15 0.69 56.33
CA LEU A 221 -15.47 0.04 56.14
C LEU A 221 -15.66 -1.18 57.05
N LYS A 222 -14.61 -2.01 57.22
CA LYS A 222 -14.65 -3.16 58.15
C LYS A 222 -14.85 -2.72 59.60
N LYS A 223 -14.21 -1.63 60.03
CA LYS A 223 -14.36 -1.10 61.41
C LYS A 223 -15.74 -0.49 61.64
N THR A 224 -16.32 0.15 60.63
CA THR A 224 -17.61 0.85 60.74
C THR A 224 -18.80 -0.02 60.36
N SER A 225 -18.57 -1.24 59.84
CA SER A 225 -19.61 -2.16 59.33
C SER A 225 -20.53 -1.55 58.27
N LEU A 226 -20.05 -0.53 57.53
CA LEU A 226 -20.81 0.17 56.50
C LEU A 226 -20.67 -0.54 55.14
N LYS A 227 -21.77 -0.63 54.38
CA LYS A 227 -21.81 -1.14 53.00
C LYS A 227 -21.96 0.00 52.00
N ILE A 228 -21.05 0.97 52.02
CA ILE A 228 -21.09 2.17 51.18
C ILE A 228 -19.78 2.27 50.39
N THR A 229 -19.85 2.63 49.12
CA THR A 229 -18.67 2.95 48.29
C THR A 229 -18.06 4.27 48.73
N LEU A 230 -16.84 4.24 49.24
CA LEU A 230 -16.10 5.44 49.63
C LEU A 230 -15.51 6.13 48.39
N VAL A 231 -15.76 7.43 48.30
CA VAL A 231 -15.24 8.32 47.26
C VAL A 231 -14.06 9.10 47.84
N GLU A 232 -13.17 9.59 46.98
CA GLU A 232 -12.06 10.43 47.41
C GLU A 232 -12.56 11.71 48.10
N PRO A 233 -11.97 12.11 49.23
CA PRO A 233 -12.46 13.24 50.02
C PRO A 233 -12.24 14.57 49.30
N ALA A 234 -13.32 15.32 49.08
CA ALA A 234 -13.25 16.64 48.50
C ALA A 234 -12.59 17.65 49.47
N SER A 235 -12.13 18.77 48.92
CA SER A 235 -11.45 19.82 49.72
C SER A 235 -12.38 20.48 50.75
N CYS A 236 -13.68 20.58 50.45
CA CYS A 236 -14.71 21.05 51.38
C CYS A 236 -14.91 20.09 52.56
N ASP A 237 -15.01 18.78 52.30
CA ASP A 237 -15.21 17.74 53.32
C ASP A 237 -14.09 17.75 54.36
N ARG A 238 -12.83 17.92 53.90
CA ARG A 238 -11.68 18.02 54.82
C ARG A 238 -11.75 19.23 55.74
N ARG A 239 -12.27 20.37 55.26
CA ARG A 239 -12.42 21.59 56.08
C ARG A 239 -13.51 21.40 57.12
N GLN A 240 -14.63 20.81 56.74
CA GLN A 240 -15.74 20.55 57.64
C GLN A 240 -15.39 19.50 58.71
N ALA A 241 -14.71 18.41 58.33
CA ALA A 241 -14.21 17.41 59.27
C ALA A 241 -13.27 18.00 60.33
N LYS A 242 -12.37 18.92 59.94
CA LYS A 242 -11.49 19.63 60.89
C LYS A 242 -12.28 20.46 61.92
N LYS A 243 -13.32 21.17 61.49
CA LYS A 243 -14.19 21.95 62.40
C LYS A 243 -14.90 21.04 63.41
N ILE A 244 -15.50 19.94 62.95
CA ILE A 244 -16.22 18.99 63.82
C ILE A 244 -15.27 18.37 64.86
N LEU A 245 -14.05 18.02 64.46
CA LEU A 245 -13.03 17.50 65.38
C LEU A 245 -12.58 18.54 66.41
N SER A 246 -12.42 19.81 66.02
CA SER A 246 -12.10 20.88 66.96
C SER A 246 -13.23 21.14 67.95
N ASP A 247 -14.49 21.08 67.49
CA ASP A 247 -15.66 21.32 68.32
C ASP A 247 -15.89 20.17 69.33
N LYS A 248 -15.69 18.91 68.92
CA LYS A 248 -15.66 17.76 69.84
C LYS A 248 -14.60 17.91 70.92
N LYS A 249 -13.38 18.32 70.55
CA LYS A 249 -12.28 18.49 71.50
C LYS A 249 -12.59 19.58 72.54
N LYS A 250 -13.28 20.66 72.14
CA LYS A 250 -13.77 21.69 73.07
C LYS A 250 -14.85 21.13 74.01
N ALA A 251 -15.82 20.40 73.46
CA ALA A 251 -16.91 19.80 74.23
C ALA A 251 -16.40 18.77 75.26
N ASP A 252 -15.44 17.92 74.90
CA ASP A 252 -14.83 16.94 75.81
C ASP A 252 -14.04 17.63 76.95
N LEU A 253 -13.42 18.78 76.66
CA LEU A 253 -12.70 19.59 77.64
C LEU A 253 -13.65 20.31 78.62
N GLU A 254 -14.82 20.74 78.14
CA GLU A 254 -15.90 21.26 79.00
C GLU A 254 -16.55 20.17 79.84
N ARG A 255 -16.73 18.97 79.28
CA ARG A 255 -17.31 17.82 79.97
C ARG A 255 -16.40 17.32 81.11
N SER A 256 -15.10 17.25 80.86
CA SER A 256 -14.11 16.96 81.91
C SER A 256 -14.09 18.05 82.98
N ARG A 257 -14.10 19.34 82.61
CA ARG A 257 -14.24 20.45 83.58
C ARG A 257 -15.49 20.32 84.47
N LYS A 258 -16.65 19.97 83.90
CA LYS A 258 -17.89 19.77 84.68
C LYS A 258 -17.80 18.59 85.64
N ILE A 259 -17.18 17.48 85.26
CA ILE A 259 -16.98 16.31 86.12
C ILE A 259 -16.10 16.66 87.33
N TYR A 260 -15.02 17.41 87.11
CA TYR A 260 -14.16 17.91 88.18
C TYR A 260 -14.90 18.84 89.16
N LEU A 261 -15.83 19.67 88.66
CA LEU A 261 -16.64 20.57 89.49
C LEU A 261 -17.75 19.83 90.28
N SER A 262 -18.27 18.70 89.76
CA SER A 262 -19.29 17.90 90.45
C SER A 262 -18.75 16.93 91.51
N GLY A 263 -17.46 16.54 91.43
CA GLY A 263 -16.81 15.66 92.41
C GLY A 263 -16.33 16.37 93.69
N SER A 264 -16.49 17.70 93.78
CA SER A 264 -16.05 18.52 94.92
C SER A 264 -17.15 18.76 95.98
N LYS A 265 -18.31 18.09 95.87
CA LYS A 265 -19.40 18.15 96.86
C LYS A 265 -19.67 16.76 97.42
N TYR A 266 -18.75 16.25 98.23
CA TYR A 266 -18.97 15.29 99.31
C TYR A 266 -17.85 15.48 100.33
#